data_AF-A0A7R8WRP6-F1
#
_entry.id   AF-A0A7R8WRP6-F1
#
_cell.length_a   1.000
_cell.length_b   1.000
_cell.length_c   1.000
_cell.angle_alpha   90.00
_cell.angle_beta   90.00
_cell.angle_gamma   90.00
#
_symmetry.space_group_name_H-M   'P 1'
#
loop_
_entity.id
_entity.type
_entity.pdbx_description
1 polymer ?
#
loop_
_entity_poly.entity_id
_entity_poly.type
_entity_poly.pdbx_seq_one_letter_code
_entity_poly.pdbx_strand_id
1 'polypeptide(L)'
;MPESIFGFSVLRKHSPLVPLVVFISVGVSMGTIALLRAAFKNPDVNWTRKGLAGSNEEYRDKQYKLFRYNTETPVSKAPKYEE
;
A
#
# COMPACT_ATOMS: atom_id res chain seq x y z
N MET A 1 0.51 -36.25 -15.67
CA MET A 1 -0.09 -34.97 -15.21
C MET A 1 1.06 -34.00 -14.99
N PRO A 2 0.99 -32.73 -15.44
CA PRO A 2 2.04 -31.77 -15.12
C PRO A 2 2.04 -31.52 -13.61
N GLU A 3 3.15 -31.85 -12.96
CA GLU A 3 3.35 -31.60 -11.53
C GLU A 3 3.28 -30.08 -11.28
N SER A 4 2.40 -29.64 -10.38
CA SER A 4 2.25 -28.23 -10.03
C SER A 4 3.53 -27.72 -9.37
N ILE A 5 4.21 -26.78 -10.02
CA ILE A 5 5.46 -26.16 -9.56
C ILE A 5 5.25 -25.41 -8.22
N PHE A 6 4.01 -24.99 -7.94
CA PHE A 6 3.65 -24.21 -6.75
C PHE A 6 3.04 -25.04 -5.60
N GLY A 7 3.09 -26.38 -5.67
CA GLY A 7 2.58 -27.26 -4.62
C GLY A 7 3.52 -27.38 -3.41
N PHE A 8 2.95 -27.56 -2.21
CA PHE A 8 3.72 -27.79 -0.97
C PHE A 8 4.67 -29.01 -1.06
N SER A 9 4.31 -30.02 -1.85
CA SER A 9 5.19 -31.18 -2.14
C SER A 9 6.48 -30.80 -2.89
N VAL A 10 6.45 -29.81 -3.78
CA VAL A 10 7.64 -29.38 -4.55
C VAL A 10 8.60 -28.62 -3.65
N LEU A 11 8.09 -27.78 -2.74
CA LEU A 11 8.88 -27.03 -1.77
C LEU A 11 9.63 -27.93 -0.78
N ARG A 12 9.03 -29.06 -0.39
CA ARG A 12 9.73 -30.09 0.42
C ARG A 12 10.80 -30.84 -0.36
N LYS A 13 10.56 -31.11 -1.64
CA LYS A 13 11.51 -31.86 -2.49
C LYS A 13 12.72 -31.01 -2.90
N HIS A 14 12.53 -29.71 -3.07
CA HIS A 14 13.58 -28.77 -3.45
C HIS A 14 13.72 -27.64 -2.43
N SER A 15 14.46 -27.94 -1.35
CA SER A 15 14.75 -26.98 -0.27
C SER A 15 15.31 -25.62 -0.72
N PRO A 16 16.11 -25.51 -1.81
CA PRO A 16 16.61 -24.20 -2.26
C PRO A 16 15.53 -23.26 -2.83
N LEU A 17 14.35 -23.77 -3.20
CA LEU A 17 13.28 -22.95 -3.79
C LEU A 17 12.48 -22.18 -2.73
N VAL A 18 12.54 -22.59 -1.47
CA VAL A 18 11.86 -21.95 -0.35
C VAL A 18 12.21 -20.46 -0.22
N PRO A 19 13.49 -20.03 -0.14
CA PRO A 19 13.81 -18.61 -0.02
C PRO A 19 13.30 -17.77 -1.20
N LEU A 20 13.31 -18.32 -2.42
CA LEU A 20 12.81 -17.62 -3.61
C LEU A 20 11.30 -17.36 -3.51
N VAL A 21 10.52 -18.37 -3.12
CA VAL A 21 9.07 -18.22 -2.92
C VAL A 21 8.77 -17.24 -1.78
N VAL A 22 9.57 -17.26 -0.71
CA VAL A 22 9.44 -16.32 0.41
C VAL A 22 9.62 -14.87 -0.07
N PHE A 23 10.70 -14.54 -0.78
CA PHE A 23 10.92 -13.18 -1.27
C PHE A 23 9.82 -12.70 -2.21
N ILE A 24 9.31 -13.57 -3.09
CA ILE A 24 8.19 -13.24 -3.97
C ILE A 24 6.93 -12.96 -3.15
N SER A 25 6.59 -13.83 -2.19
CA SER A 25 5.41 -13.65 -1.35
C SER A 25 5.49 -12.38 -0.48
N VAL A 26 6.69 -12.03 0.01
CA VAL A 26 6.95 -10.78 0.73
C VAL A 26 6.73 -9.58 -0.20
N GLY A 27 7.26 -9.62 -1.43
CA GLY A 27 7.06 -8.54 -2.40
C GLY A 27 5.59 -8.32 -2.76
N VAL A 28 4.86 -9.41 -3.02
CA VAL A 28 3.43 -9.36 -3.34
C VAL A 28 2.63 -8.82 -2.16
N SER A 29 2.82 -9.38 -0.96
CA SER A 29 2.11 -8.93 0.24
C SER A 29 2.37 -7.46 0.57
N MET A 30 3.61 -6.99 0.46
CA MET A 30 3.96 -5.60 0.73
C MET A 30 3.33 -4.65 -0.29
N GLY A 31 3.30 -5.04 -1.57
CA GLY A 31 2.61 -4.31 -2.63
C GLY A 31 1.09 -4.25 -2.40
N THR A 32 0.46 -5.37 -2.05
CA THR A 32 -0.98 -5.43 -1.76
C THR A 32 -1.34 -4.58 -0.55
N ILE A 33 -0.55 -4.61 0.53
CA ILE A 33 -0.79 -3.80 1.73
C ILE A 33 -0.66 -2.31 1.42
N ALA A 34 0.34 -1.91 0.64
CA ALA A 34 0.52 -0.52 0.22
C ALA A 34 -0.68 -0.03 -0.62
N LEU A 35 -1.15 -0.88 -1.54
CA LEU A 35 -2.31 -0.59 -2.37
C LEU A 35 -3.61 -0.49 -1.55
N LEU A 36 -3.86 -1.45 -0.65
CA LEU A 36 -5.03 -1.43 0.24
C LEU A 36 -5.03 -0.18 1.13
N ARG A 37 -3.87 0.19 1.67
CA ARG A 37 -3.74 1.42 2.45
C ARG A 37 -4.08 2.65 1.62
N ALA A 38 -3.57 2.74 0.38
CA ALA A 38 -3.87 3.84 -0.52
C ALA A 38 -5.37 3.88 -0.86
N ALA A 39 -5.97 2.73 -1.18
CA ALA A 39 -7.37 2.61 -1.51
C ALA A 39 -8.31 3.14 -0.41
N PHE A 40 -8.03 2.86 0.86
CA PHE A 40 -8.89 3.26 1.97
C PHE A 40 -8.54 4.60 2.61
N LYS A 41 -7.26 4.98 2.59
CA LYS A 41 -6.81 6.16 3.33
C LYS A 41 -6.56 7.38 2.45
N ASN A 42 -6.58 7.30 1.12
CA ASN A 42 -6.30 8.44 0.23
C ASN A 42 -7.52 9.37 0.08
N PRO A 43 -7.37 10.71 0.16
CA PRO A 43 -8.50 11.63 0.19
C PRO A 43 -9.08 11.83 -1.22
N ASP A 44 -8.29 11.52 -2.25
CA ASP A 44 -8.67 11.58 -3.66
C ASP A 44 -9.50 10.37 -4.09
N VAL A 45 -9.56 9.32 -3.27
CA VAL A 45 -10.30 8.09 -3.56
C VAL A 45 -11.64 8.15 -2.86
N ASN A 46 -12.70 8.40 -3.62
CA ASN A 46 -14.06 8.35 -3.13
C ASN A 46 -14.77 7.07 -3.58
N TRP A 47 -15.17 6.23 -2.63
CA TRP A 47 -15.93 5.00 -2.90
C TRP A 47 -17.45 5.25 -3.06
N THR A 48 -17.91 6.47 -2.78
CA THR A 48 -19.31 6.85 -2.87
C THR A 48 -19.58 7.70 -4.13
N ARG A 49 -20.74 7.51 -4.76
CA ARG A 49 -21.14 8.28 -5.96
C ARG A 49 -21.63 9.69 -5.64
N LYS A 50 -21.97 9.97 -4.38
CA LYS A 50 -22.21 11.34 -3.92
C LYS A 50 -20.82 11.97 -3.77
N GLY A 51 -20.58 13.11 -4.42
CA GLY A 51 -19.27 13.78 -4.47
C GLY A 51 -18.63 13.96 -3.09
N LEU A 52 -17.32 14.21 -3.06
CA LEU A 52 -16.47 14.31 -1.87
C LEU A 52 -17.23 14.96 -0.69
N ALA A 53 -17.75 14.13 0.21
CA ALA A 53 -18.68 14.56 1.26
C ALA A 53 -17.99 15.33 2.40
N GLY A 54 -16.69 15.58 2.29
CA GLY A 54 -15.89 16.33 3.26
C GLY A 54 -14.82 17.14 2.54
N SER A 55 -14.58 18.35 3.03
CA SER A 55 -13.47 19.18 2.61
C SER A 55 -12.14 18.46 2.89
N ASN A 56 -11.24 18.42 1.91
CA ASN A 56 -9.91 17.80 2.03
C ASN A 56 -8.99 18.48 3.07
N GLU A 57 -9.46 19.55 3.70
CA GLU A 57 -8.78 20.28 4.77
C GLU A 57 -8.40 19.38 5.97
N GLU A 58 -9.16 18.31 6.28
CA GLU A 58 -8.80 17.38 7.36
C GLU A 58 -7.47 16.63 7.10
N TYR A 59 -7.07 16.51 5.83
CA TYR A 59 -5.85 15.83 5.42
C TYR A 59 -4.66 16.76 5.22
N ARG A 60 -4.83 18.06 5.46
CA ARG A 60 -3.80 19.08 5.24
C ARG A 60 -2.56 18.87 6.10
N ASP A 61 -2.76 18.47 7.35
CA ASP A 61 -1.67 18.21 8.30
C ASP A 61 -1.21 16.73 8.28
N LYS A 62 -1.89 15.88 7.49
CA LYS A 62 -1.63 14.43 7.44
C LYS A 62 -0.73 14.09 6.24
N GLN A 63 0.49 13.69 6.52
CA GLN A 63 1.40 13.23 5.45
C GLN A 63 1.10 11.77 5.00
N TYR A 64 1.03 11.59 3.68
CA TYR A 64 0.63 10.34 3.00
C TYR A 64 1.71 9.28 2.80
N LYS A 65 2.97 9.57 3.15
CA LYS A 65 4.09 8.65 2.90
C LYS A 65 3.88 7.31 3.61
N LEU A 66 4.12 6.20 2.90
CA LEU A 66 4.03 4.83 3.43
C LEU A 66 5.04 4.59 4.56
N PHE A 67 6.27 5.05 4.36
CA PHE A 67 7.34 5.00 5.35
C PHE A 67 7.89 6.41 5.59
N ARG A 68 8.20 6.71 6.85
CA ARG A 68 8.86 7.95 7.25
C ARG A 68 10.17 7.59 7.91
N TYR A 69 11.26 8.12 7.35
CA TYR A 69 12.59 7.95 7.92
C TYR A 69 12.88 9.01 9.00
N ASN A 70 12.32 10.22 8.85
CA ASN A 70 12.49 11.33 9.78
C ASN A 70 11.18 11.62 10.53
N THR A 71 11.31 12.03 11.79
CA THR A 71 10.19 12.41 12.67
C THR A 71 9.60 13.76 12.27
N GLU A 72 10.43 14.64 11.73
CA GLU A 72 10.05 16.00 11.38
C GLU A 72 9.28 16.03 10.05
N THR A 73 8.07 16.57 10.08
CA THR A 73 7.25 16.79 8.89
C THR A 73 7.50 18.18 8.32
N PRO A 74 8.12 18.32 7.13
CA PRO A 74 8.12 19.61 6.46
C PRO A 74 6.67 19.95 6.12
N VAL A 75 6.16 21.03 6.71
CA VAL A 75 4.79 21.49 6.51
C VAL A 75 4.67 22.04 5.10
N SER A 76 4.18 21.22 4.16
CA SER A 76 3.73 21.72 2.86
C SER A 76 2.41 22.45 3.11
N LYS A 77 2.50 23.75 3.39
CA LYS A 77 1.31 24.59 3.54
C LYS A 77 0.60 24.62 2.19
N ALA A 78 -0.50 23.88 2.05
CA ALA A 78 -1.38 24.04 0.90
C ALA A 78 -1.75 25.53 0.76
N PRO A 79 -1.72 26.11 -0.46
CA PRO A 79 -2.10 27.50 -0.65
C PRO A 79 -3.53 27.70 -0.16
N LYS A 80 -3.79 28.75 0.61
CA LYS A 80 -5.15 29.14 0.94
C LYS A 80 -5.77 29.72 -0.33
N TYR A 81 -6.86 29.14 -0.79
CA TYR A 81 -7.70 29.78 -1.79
C TYR A 81 -8.52 30.84 -1.05
N GLU A 82 -8.34 32.10 -1.41
CA GLU A 82 -9.25 33.16 -0.97
C GLU A 82 -10.59 32.94 -1.69
N GLU A 83 -11.71 33.12 -0.97
CA GLU A 83 -13.07 32.94 -1.51
C GLU A 83 -13.40 33.94 -2.63
#